data_AF-A0A1G7I001-F1
#
_entry.id   AF-A0A1G7I001-F1
#
_cell.length_a   1.000
_cell.length_b   1.000
_cell.length_c   1.000
_cell.angle_alpha   90.00
_cell.angle_beta   90.00
_cell.angle_gamma   90.00
#
_symmetry.space_group_name_H-M   'P 1'
#
loop_
_entity.id
_entity.type
_entity.pdbx_description
1 polymer ?
#
loop_
_entity_poly.entity_id
_entity_poly.type
_entity_poly.pdbx_seq_one_letter_code
_entity_poly.pdbx_strand_id
1 'polypeptide(L)'
;MANRSYIWNTATPGANPWNHLDGLNQGIEFVEIADASNRIPVPWLCCFRGAELNKVSIPLEPHDNGFQPEPLIFELPWIEVSTAQKNLQESLHIFQELTGDLLLGEGCWDYACIGLVDLPLPYLVLNPIDVFFMNDPLEEAEKFARCLHESSGSMELIKHLSFFNEYFPAYPAHDFYSLPFSELNHQARLESSRALDAAYLGKNNWYWHRAIEQKHTPPEPPVQNKVAREKKQWWRLW
;
A
#
# COMPACT_ATOMS: atom_id res chain seq x y z
N MET A 1 -13.79 -6.21 -7.90
CA MET A 1 -13.23 -5.25 -6.91
C MET A 1 -11.76 -5.06 -7.26
N ALA A 2 -11.18 -3.89 -6.99
CA ALA A 2 -9.74 -3.68 -7.18
C ALA A 2 -9.01 -4.09 -5.91
N ASN A 3 -7.84 -4.72 -6.05
CA ASN A 3 -6.95 -5.00 -4.95
C ASN A 3 -6.23 -3.71 -4.55
N ARG A 4 -6.11 -3.43 -3.25
CA ARG A 4 -5.62 -2.15 -2.76
C ARG A 4 -4.32 -2.31 -1.99
N SER A 5 -3.45 -1.34 -2.14
CA SER A 5 -2.32 -1.13 -1.25
C SER A 5 -2.48 0.22 -0.54
N TYR A 6 -1.94 0.33 0.66
CA TYR A 6 -2.12 1.51 1.51
C TYR A 6 -0.81 1.92 2.18
N ILE A 7 -0.64 3.23 2.38
CA ILE A 7 0.30 3.77 3.37
C ILE A 7 -0.49 4.37 4.52
N TRP A 8 -0.15 3.93 5.73
CA TRP A 8 -0.67 4.51 6.96
C TRP A 8 0.42 5.19 7.77
N ASN A 9 0.08 6.36 8.28
CA ASN A 9 0.88 7.07 9.25
C ASN A 9 0.43 6.70 10.67
N THR A 10 1.36 6.35 11.55
CA THR A 10 1.03 5.79 12.87
C THR A 10 2.01 6.24 13.95
N ALA A 11 1.54 6.22 15.20
CA ALA A 11 2.34 6.50 16.38
C ALA A 11 3.22 5.31 16.81
N THR A 12 2.88 4.10 16.36
CA THR A 12 3.48 2.86 16.86
C THR A 12 4.33 2.21 15.77
N PRO A 13 5.64 1.99 16.01
CA PRO A 13 6.46 1.27 15.05
C PRO A 13 5.95 -0.16 14.91
N GLY A 14 5.92 -0.66 13.68
CA GLY A 14 5.57 -2.04 13.45
C GLY A 14 4.11 -2.42 13.69
N ALA A 15 3.23 -1.42 13.78
CA ALA A 15 1.83 -1.63 14.02
C ALA A 15 1.23 -2.48 12.90
N ASN A 16 0.60 -3.60 13.27
CA ASN A 16 0.16 -4.61 12.31
C ASN A 16 -0.97 -4.03 11.44
N PRO A 17 -0.74 -3.88 10.13
CA PRO A 17 -1.72 -3.29 9.28
C PRO A 17 -2.87 -4.23 8.93
N TRP A 18 -2.81 -5.52 9.20
CA TRP A 18 -3.95 -6.41 9.01
C TRP A 18 -5.03 -6.18 10.08
N ASN A 19 -4.61 -5.97 11.33
CA ASN A 19 -5.49 -5.93 12.50
C ASN A 19 -6.38 -4.67 12.60
N HIS A 20 -6.16 -3.66 11.76
CA HIS A 20 -6.98 -2.44 11.75
C HIS A 20 -8.40 -2.68 11.22
N LEU A 21 -8.61 -3.67 10.34
CA LEU A 21 -9.93 -4.02 9.79
C LEU A 21 -10.84 -4.66 10.85
N ASP A 22 -10.25 -5.34 11.82
CA ASP A 22 -10.97 -6.17 12.80
C ASP A 22 -11.13 -5.49 14.18
N GLY A 23 -10.71 -4.22 14.32
CA GLY A 23 -10.80 -3.49 15.59
C GLY A 23 -9.92 -4.06 16.72
N LEU A 24 -8.96 -4.93 16.37
CA LEU A 24 -8.06 -5.60 17.31
C LEU A 24 -6.91 -4.71 17.81
N ASN A 25 -6.69 -3.57 17.16
CA ASN A 25 -5.67 -2.59 17.53
C ASN A 25 -6.20 -1.56 18.55
N GLN A 26 -6.68 -2.02 19.71
CA GLN A 26 -7.13 -1.14 20.78
C GLN A 26 -6.02 -0.15 21.17
N GLY A 27 -6.32 1.16 21.09
CA GLY A 27 -5.40 2.24 21.44
C GLY A 27 -4.36 2.65 20.39
N ILE A 28 -4.35 2.06 19.19
CA ILE A 28 -3.43 2.49 18.12
C ILE A 28 -4.14 3.50 17.21
N GLU A 29 -3.51 4.66 17.03
CA GLU A 29 -3.94 5.67 16.05
C GLU A 29 -3.23 5.43 14.71
N PHE A 30 -4.02 5.30 13.65
CA PHE A 30 -3.53 5.31 12.28
C PHE A 30 -4.27 6.36 11.46
N VAL A 31 -3.55 6.93 10.50
CA VAL A 31 -4.09 7.82 9.49
C VAL A 31 -3.81 7.21 8.14
N GLU A 32 -4.85 6.92 7.37
CA GLU A 32 -4.67 6.56 5.97
C GLU A 32 -4.30 7.81 5.16
N ILE A 33 -3.10 7.78 4.59
CA ILE A 33 -2.53 8.93 3.87
C ILE A 33 -2.36 8.67 2.38
N ALA A 34 -2.41 7.41 1.93
CA ALA A 34 -2.32 7.05 0.52
C ALA A 34 -2.96 5.70 0.25
N ASP A 35 -3.57 5.56 -0.93
CA ASP A 35 -4.13 4.31 -1.41
C ASP A 35 -3.88 4.13 -2.92
N ALA A 36 -3.60 2.91 -3.36
CA ALA A 36 -3.36 2.61 -4.77
C ALA A 36 -4.08 1.34 -5.19
N SER A 37 -4.57 1.33 -6.43
CA SER A 37 -5.29 0.19 -7.02
C SER A 37 -4.38 -0.68 -7.87
N ASN A 38 -4.32 -1.97 -7.52
CA ASN A 38 -3.67 -3.05 -8.26
C ASN A 38 -2.17 -2.83 -8.49
N ARG A 39 -1.47 -2.15 -7.58
CA ARG A 39 -0.04 -1.82 -7.69
C ARG A 39 0.54 -1.41 -6.35
N ILE A 40 1.87 -1.39 -6.25
CA ILE A 40 2.62 -0.69 -5.20
C ILE A 40 3.43 0.43 -5.88
N PRO A 41 3.03 1.71 -5.75
CA PRO A 41 3.70 2.82 -6.42
C PRO A 41 5.21 2.89 -6.17
N VAL A 42 5.96 3.33 -7.20
CA VAL A 42 7.41 3.52 -7.15
C VAL A 42 7.84 4.41 -5.97
N PRO A 43 7.18 5.55 -5.68
CA PRO A 43 7.54 6.36 -4.52
C PRO A 43 7.48 5.59 -3.20
N TRP A 44 6.51 4.67 -3.05
CA TRP A 44 6.34 3.90 -1.83
C TRP A 44 7.49 2.90 -1.68
N LEU A 45 7.82 2.17 -2.75
CA LEU A 45 8.98 1.27 -2.76
C LEU A 45 10.27 2.02 -2.42
N CYS A 46 10.43 3.26 -2.89
CA CYS A 46 11.56 4.12 -2.56
C CYS A 46 11.57 4.55 -1.08
N CYS A 47 10.42 4.95 -0.52
CA CYS A 47 10.29 5.34 0.89
C CYS A 47 10.74 4.22 1.84
N PHE A 48 10.36 2.98 1.54
CA PHE A 48 10.59 1.82 2.42
C PHE A 48 11.88 1.05 2.11
N ARG A 49 12.81 1.59 1.30
CA ARG A 49 14.12 0.97 1.08
C ARG A 49 14.86 0.80 2.41
N GLY A 50 15.30 -0.43 2.68
CA GLY A 50 15.97 -0.81 3.92
C GLY A 50 15.10 -0.74 5.18
N ALA A 51 13.77 -0.67 5.03
CA ALA A 51 12.84 -0.65 6.16
C ALA A 51 12.90 -1.93 6.98
N GLU A 52 12.59 -1.85 8.27
CA GLU A 52 12.42 -3.03 9.11
C GLU A 52 11.15 -3.79 8.71
N LEU A 53 11.22 -5.11 8.70
CA LEU A 53 10.10 -5.98 8.33
C LEU A 53 9.51 -6.68 9.54
N ASN A 54 8.19 -6.61 9.67
CA ASN A 54 7.43 -7.26 10.72
C ASN A 54 6.61 -8.42 10.19
N LYS A 55 6.65 -9.55 10.91
CA LYS A 55 5.83 -10.71 10.60
C LYS A 55 4.37 -10.44 10.96
N VAL A 56 3.50 -10.63 9.97
CA VAL A 56 2.06 -10.49 10.07
C VAL A 56 1.42 -11.80 9.67
N SER A 57 0.62 -12.36 10.57
CA SER A 57 -0.13 -13.60 10.34
C SER A 57 -1.53 -13.26 9.88
N ILE A 58 -1.91 -13.77 8.72
CA ILE A 58 -3.25 -13.62 8.15
C ILE A 58 -4.00 -14.93 8.31
N PRO A 59 -5.08 -14.95 9.12
CA PRO A 59 -5.92 -16.12 9.23
C PRO A 59 -6.63 -16.37 7.89
N LEU A 60 -6.62 -17.62 7.44
CA LEU A 60 -7.43 -18.05 6.31
C LEU A 60 -8.77 -18.59 6.81
N GLU A 61 -9.86 -18.29 6.09
CA GLU A 61 -11.19 -18.76 6.49
C GLU A 61 -11.25 -20.29 6.48
N PRO A 62 -11.81 -20.94 7.52
CA PRO A 62 -12.02 -22.38 7.54
C PRO A 62 -12.89 -22.82 6.35
N HIS A 63 -12.58 -23.98 5.78
CA HIS A 63 -13.47 -24.58 4.79
C HIS A 63 -14.65 -25.28 5.47
N ASP A 64 -15.81 -25.33 4.80
CA ASP A 64 -17.04 -25.99 5.28
C ASP A 64 -16.87 -27.49 5.60
N ASN A 65 -15.77 -28.10 5.15
CA ASN A 65 -15.39 -29.48 5.44
C ASN A 65 -14.64 -29.65 6.78
N GLY A 66 -14.50 -28.58 7.57
CA GLY A 66 -13.80 -28.59 8.85
C GLY A 66 -12.27 -28.50 8.73
N PHE A 67 -11.72 -28.33 7.53
CA PHE A 67 -10.30 -28.04 7.35
C PHE A 67 -9.98 -26.63 7.86
N GLN A 68 -9.02 -26.55 8.77
CA GLN A 68 -8.45 -25.31 9.29
C GLN A 68 -7.15 -25.04 8.51
N PRO A 69 -7.15 -24.16 7.50
CA PRO A 69 -5.93 -23.83 6.79
C PRO A 69 -4.91 -23.18 7.73
N GLU A 70 -3.63 -23.45 7.50
CA GLU A 70 -2.56 -22.72 8.16
C GLU A 70 -2.61 -21.24 7.75
N PRO A 71 -2.34 -20.30 8.67
CA PRO A 71 -2.34 -18.88 8.33
C PRO A 71 -1.19 -18.56 7.37
N LEU A 72 -1.42 -17.60 6.47
CA LEU A 72 -0.34 -17.04 5.66
C LEU A 72 0.45 -16.05 6.49
N ILE A 73 1.79 -16.13 6.40
CA ILE A 73 2.68 -15.22 7.12
C ILE A 73 3.38 -14.33 6.09
N PHE A 74 3.22 -13.02 6.25
CA PHE A 74 3.86 -12.01 5.42
C PHE A 74 4.80 -11.15 6.25
N GLU A 75 5.83 -10.61 5.60
CA GLU A 75 6.76 -9.66 6.20
C GLU A 75 6.45 -8.26 5.64
N LEU A 76 5.92 -7.37 6.47
CA LEU A 76 5.45 -6.05 6.06
C LEU A 76 6.34 -4.94 6.65
N PRO A 77 6.66 -3.91 5.87
CA PRO A 77 7.62 -2.91 6.28
C PRO A 77 6.99 -1.81 7.12
N TRP A 78 7.79 -1.30 8.04
CA TRP A 78 7.52 -0.06 8.73
C TRP A 78 8.81 0.77 8.80
N ILE A 79 8.66 2.09 8.87
CA ILE A 79 9.80 3.01 8.87
C ILE A 79 9.45 4.33 9.56
N GLU A 80 10.46 5.04 10.07
CA GLU A 80 10.28 6.42 10.51
C GLU A 80 9.99 7.35 9.32
N VAL A 81 9.11 8.33 9.50
CA VAL A 81 8.80 9.35 8.48
C VAL A 81 10.06 10.08 8.03
N SER A 82 10.94 10.45 8.95
CA SER A 82 12.23 11.10 8.66
C SER A 82 13.11 10.25 7.74
N THR A 83 13.15 8.94 7.98
CA THR A 83 13.94 8.01 7.17
C THR A 83 13.29 7.78 5.81
N ALA A 84 11.95 7.65 5.75
CA ALA A 84 11.23 7.57 4.48
C ALA A 84 11.44 8.81 3.60
N GLN A 85 11.38 10.01 4.19
CA GLN A 85 11.68 11.27 3.51
C GLN A 85 13.10 11.27 2.95
N LYS A 86 14.10 10.88 3.75
CA LYS A 86 15.49 10.77 3.31
C LYS A 86 15.65 9.78 2.16
N ASN A 87 15.08 8.58 2.29
CA ASN A 87 15.14 7.54 1.27
C ASN A 87 14.54 8.02 -0.05
N LEU A 88 13.37 8.65 0.00
CA LEU A 88 12.73 9.22 -1.17
C LEU A 88 13.57 10.35 -1.78
N GLN A 89 14.15 11.23 -0.96
CA GLN A 89 15.04 12.29 -1.43
C GLN A 89 16.27 11.74 -2.18
N GLU A 90 16.88 10.66 -1.68
CA GLU A 90 18.03 9.99 -2.31
C GLU A 90 17.65 9.19 -3.58
N SER A 91 16.35 9.00 -3.84
CA SER A 91 15.82 8.17 -4.92
C SER A 91 15.54 8.89 -6.24
N LEU A 92 15.89 10.18 -6.41
CA LEU A 92 15.68 10.91 -7.67
C LEU A 92 16.18 10.15 -8.91
N HIS A 93 17.35 9.52 -8.80
CA HIS A 93 17.94 8.73 -9.88
C HIS A 93 17.03 7.59 -10.39
N ILE A 94 16.23 6.97 -9.51
CA ILE A 94 15.27 5.92 -9.89
C ILE A 94 14.18 6.48 -10.79
N PHE A 95 13.64 7.65 -10.46
CA PHE A 95 12.60 8.29 -11.26
C PHE A 95 13.12 8.71 -12.63
N GLN A 96 14.34 9.26 -12.67
CA GLN A 96 15.02 9.65 -13.91
C GLN A 96 15.33 8.44 -14.80
N GLU A 97 15.76 7.33 -14.21
CA GLU A 97 16.03 6.09 -14.94
C GLU A 97 14.75 5.47 -15.50
N LEU A 98 13.68 5.40 -14.71
CA LEU A 98 12.38 4.85 -15.15
C LEU A 98 11.76 5.66 -16.29
N THR A 99 11.80 6.99 -16.17
CA THR A 99 11.19 7.88 -17.17
C THR A 99 12.04 8.03 -18.43
N GLY A 100 13.36 7.80 -18.34
CA GLY A 100 14.32 8.09 -19.41
C GLY A 100 14.45 9.59 -19.73
N ASP A 101 13.88 10.46 -18.89
CA ASP A 101 13.86 11.91 -19.05
C ASP A 101 14.10 12.57 -17.68
N LEU A 102 15.20 13.32 -17.58
CA LEU A 102 15.64 13.91 -16.31
C LEU A 102 14.60 14.87 -15.71
N LEU A 103 13.95 15.68 -16.55
CA LEU A 103 13.00 16.70 -16.10
C LEU A 103 11.65 16.07 -15.74
N LEU A 104 11.22 15.07 -16.52
CA LEU A 104 10.01 14.33 -16.19
C LEU A 104 10.17 13.56 -14.87
N GLY A 105 11.31 12.87 -14.71
CA GLY A 105 11.64 12.14 -13.48
C GLY A 105 11.69 13.04 -12.25
N GLU A 106 12.37 14.19 -12.35
CA GLU A 106 12.43 15.20 -11.29
C GLU A 106 11.03 15.73 -10.93
N GLY A 107 10.20 16.06 -11.92
CA GLY A 107 8.83 16.51 -11.68
C GLY A 107 7.98 15.47 -10.94
N CYS A 108 8.04 14.20 -11.32
CA CYS A 108 7.32 13.13 -10.60
C CYS A 108 7.84 12.95 -9.16
N TRP A 109 9.17 12.98 -9.00
CA TRP A 109 9.83 12.83 -7.70
C TRP A 109 9.51 13.98 -6.74
N ASP A 110 9.52 15.23 -7.22
CA ASP A 110 9.17 16.42 -6.42
C ASP A 110 7.76 16.31 -5.84
N TYR A 111 6.79 15.92 -6.66
CA TYR A 111 5.40 15.71 -6.22
C TYR A 111 5.29 14.63 -5.15
N ALA A 112 6.03 13.52 -5.30
CA ALA A 112 6.07 12.48 -4.28
C ALA A 112 6.67 12.98 -2.95
N CYS A 113 7.74 13.78 -3.00
CA CYS A 113 8.37 14.33 -1.80
C CYS A 113 7.42 15.21 -0.98
N ILE A 114 6.55 15.99 -1.62
CA ILE A 114 5.60 16.89 -0.95
C ILE A 114 4.63 16.13 -0.05
N GLY A 115 4.18 14.94 -0.45
CA GLY A 115 3.16 14.19 0.29
C GLY A 115 3.61 13.63 1.64
N LEU A 116 4.91 13.58 1.91
CA LEU A 116 5.47 13.17 3.20
C LEU A 116 5.66 14.34 4.17
N VAL A 117 5.34 15.57 3.79
CA VAL A 117 5.56 16.77 4.63
C VAL A 117 4.40 16.98 5.61
N ASP A 118 4.75 17.34 6.86
CA ASP A 118 3.83 17.57 7.98
C ASP A 118 2.89 16.38 8.28
N LEU A 119 3.39 15.15 8.16
CA LEU A 119 2.65 13.99 8.63
C LEU A 119 2.47 14.06 10.17
N PRO A 120 1.27 13.73 10.68
CA PRO A 120 0.93 13.96 12.08
C PRO A 120 1.62 13.01 13.06
N LEU A 121 2.07 11.85 12.60
CA LEU A 121 2.65 10.79 13.41
C LEU A 121 4.05 10.39 12.89
N PRO A 122 4.92 9.80 13.74
CA PRO A 122 6.33 9.62 13.41
C PRO A 122 6.66 8.41 12.50
N TYR A 123 5.76 7.44 12.32
CA TYR A 123 6.05 6.23 11.55
C TYR A 123 5.11 6.03 10.36
N LEU A 124 5.59 5.30 9.36
CA LEU A 124 4.80 4.80 8.23
C LEU A 124 4.77 3.28 8.25
N VAL A 125 3.65 2.72 7.83
CA VAL A 125 3.46 1.29 7.56
C VAL A 125 2.88 1.16 6.16
N LEU A 126 3.41 0.23 5.36
CA LEU A 126 2.87 -0.10 4.04
C LEU A 126 2.15 -1.44 4.10
N ASN A 127 0.90 -1.46 3.65
CA ASN A 127 0.10 -2.65 3.50
C ASN A 127 -0.13 -2.96 2.00
N PRO A 128 0.59 -3.93 1.42
CA PRO A 128 0.45 -4.34 0.03
C PRO A 128 -0.35 -5.64 -0.16
N ILE A 129 -0.94 -6.20 0.91
CA ILE A 129 -1.39 -7.60 0.94
C ILE A 129 -2.37 -7.94 -0.19
N ASP A 130 -3.40 -7.11 -0.42
CA ASP A 130 -4.38 -7.42 -1.48
C ASP A 130 -3.72 -7.48 -2.86
N VAL A 131 -2.66 -6.69 -3.08
CA VAL A 131 -1.90 -6.70 -4.35
C VAL A 131 -1.13 -8.01 -4.52
N PHE A 132 -0.61 -8.60 -3.43
CA PHE A 132 0.04 -9.92 -3.51
C PHE A 132 -0.94 -11.00 -3.98
N PHE A 133 -2.20 -10.93 -3.55
CA PHE A 133 -3.27 -11.85 -3.98
C PHE A 133 -3.70 -11.69 -5.45
N MET A 134 -3.10 -10.76 -6.21
CA MET A 134 -3.29 -10.72 -7.66
C MET A 134 -2.58 -11.88 -8.38
N ASN A 135 -1.53 -12.43 -7.78
CA ASN A 135 -0.74 -13.54 -8.31
C ASN A 135 -0.54 -14.58 -7.18
N ASP A 136 0.59 -15.29 -7.17
CA ASP A 136 0.97 -16.10 -6.01
C ASP A 136 1.42 -15.16 -4.85
N PRO A 137 0.69 -15.14 -3.73
CA PRO A 137 0.94 -14.14 -2.70
C PRO A 137 2.28 -14.34 -1.97
N LEU A 138 2.79 -15.58 -1.88
CA LEU A 138 4.06 -15.85 -1.21
C LEU A 138 5.23 -15.45 -2.12
N GLU A 139 5.13 -15.74 -3.42
CA GLU A 139 6.13 -15.31 -4.41
C GLU A 139 6.19 -13.77 -4.51
N GLU A 140 5.03 -13.11 -4.53
CA GLU A 140 4.97 -11.64 -4.58
C GLU A 140 5.51 -10.99 -3.30
N ALA A 141 5.25 -11.59 -2.13
CA ALA A 141 5.83 -11.11 -0.87
C ALA A 141 7.36 -11.24 -0.85
N GLU A 142 7.92 -12.32 -1.40
CA GLU A 142 9.38 -12.48 -1.53
C GLU A 142 9.98 -11.42 -2.46
N LYS A 143 9.39 -11.22 -3.65
CA LYS A 143 9.81 -10.17 -4.59
C LYS A 143 9.78 -8.79 -3.94
N PHE A 144 8.74 -8.51 -3.18
CA PHE A 144 8.59 -7.25 -2.46
C PHE A 144 9.67 -7.07 -1.38
N ALA A 145 9.91 -8.05 -0.52
CA ALA A 145 10.98 -7.95 0.49
C ALA A 145 12.36 -7.75 -0.16
N ARG A 146 12.65 -8.47 -1.25
CA ARG A 146 13.88 -8.29 -2.03
C ARG A 146 13.98 -6.90 -2.63
N CYS A 147 12.89 -6.34 -3.15
CA CYS A 147 12.86 -4.98 -3.69
C CYS A 147 13.28 -3.92 -2.65
N LEU A 148 12.93 -4.11 -1.38
CA LEU A 148 13.26 -3.16 -0.32
C LEU A 148 14.72 -3.28 0.16
N HIS A 149 15.33 -4.45 0.10
CA HIS A 149 16.65 -4.70 0.72
C HIS A 149 17.80 -4.99 -0.26
N GLU A 150 17.52 -5.51 -1.45
CA GLU A 150 18.54 -5.84 -2.45
C GLU A 150 18.79 -4.65 -3.39
N SER A 151 20.06 -4.28 -3.57
CA SER A 151 20.44 -3.24 -4.53
C SER A 151 20.41 -3.77 -5.98
N SER A 152 20.89 -5.00 -6.20
CA SER A 152 20.92 -5.66 -7.50
C SER A 152 19.52 -6.11 -7.95
N GLY A 153 19.11 -5.74 -9.16
CA GLY A 153 17.81 -6.15 -9.71
C GLY A 153 16.60 -5.40 -9.15
N SER A 154 16.82 -4.38 -8.31
CA SER A 154 15.76 -3.56 -7.73
C SER A 154 14.89 -2.88 -8.79
N MET A 155 15.45 -2.45 -9.93
CA MET A 155 14.69 -1.76 -10.97
C MET A 155 13.62 -2.63 -11.63
N GLU A 156 13.94 -3.89 -11.97
CA GLU A 156 12.97 -4.82 -12.55
C GLU A 156 11.87 -5.19 -11.55
N LEU A 157 12.23 -5.36 -10.27
CA LEU A 157 11.25 -5.56 -9.20
C LEU A 157 10.36 -4.34 -8.99
N ILE A 158 10.93 -3.12 -9.04
CA ILE A 158 10.19 -1.86 -8.96
C ILE A 158 9.18 -1.78 -10.10
N LYS A 159 9.59 -2.05 -11.34
CA LYS A 159 8.69 -2.07 -12.49
C LYS A 159 7.58 -3.11 -12.32
N HIS A 160 7.93 -4.33 -11.90
CA HIS A 160 6.99 -5.43 -11.68
C HIS A 160 5.95 -5.12 -10.60
N LEU A 161 6.34 -4.56 -9.45
CA LEU A 161 5.42 -4.31 -8.34
C LEU A 161 4.56 -3.05 -8.56
N SER A 162 5.09 -2.05 -9.27
CA SER A 162 4.37 -0.80 -9.57
C SER A 162 3.52 -0.84 -10.84
N PHE A 163 3.67 -1.90 -11.63
CA PHE A 163 3.14 -2.01 -12.99
C PHE A 163 3.56 -0.83 -13.87
N PHE A 164 4.83 -0.42 -13.75
CA PHE A 164 5.39 0.61 -14.61
C PHE A 164 5.54 0.08 -16.04
N ASN A 165 5.04 0.84 -17.01
CA ASN A 165 5.14 0.50 -18.43
C ASN A 165 6.30 1.27 -19.08
N GLU A 166 7.44 0.60 -19.26
CA GLU A 166 8.66 1.21 -19.80
C GLU A 166 8.58 1.62 -21.28
N TYR A 167 7.56 1.15 -22.01
CA TYR A 167 7.41 1.44 -23.43
C TYR A 167 6.71 2.77 -23.70
N PHE A 168 6.06 3.35 -22.69
CA PHE A 168 5.31 4.60 -22.82
C PHE A 168 5.68 5.59 -21.72
N PRO A 169 6.02 6.85 -22.08
CA PRO A 169 6.37 7.84 -21.10
C PRO A 169 5.14 8.23 -20.26
N ALA A 170 5.37 8.46 -18.96
CA ALA A 170 4.36 9.05 -18.10
C ALA A 170 3.90 10.43 -18.61
N TYR A 171 2.76 10.90 -18.11
CA TYR A 171 2.40 12.29 -18.19
C TYR A 171 3.26 13.08 -17.19
N PRO A 172 3.65 14.33 -17.51
CA PRO A 172 4.19 15.24 -16.51
C PRO A 172 3.25 15.30 -15.30
N ALA A 173 3.82 15.30 -14.09
CA ALA A 173 3.02 15.26 -12.86
C ALA A 173 1.99 16.40 -12.81
N HIS A 174 2.38 17.61 -13.24
CA HIS A 174 1.45 18.75 -13.35
C HIS A 174 0.21 18.38 -14.18
N ASP A 175 0.42 17.94 -15.42
CA ASP A 175 -0.65 17.59 -16.35
C ASP A 175 -1.53 16.46 -15.79
N PHE A 176 -0.92 15.45 -15.17
CA PHE A 176 -1.62 14.30 -14.62
C PHE A 176 -2.63 14.69 -13.51
N TYR A 177 -2.31 15.71 -12.71
CA TYR A 177 -3.22 16.20 -11.66
C TYR A 177 -4.11 17.39 -12.09
N SER A 178 -3.74 18.14 -13.13
CA SER A 178 -4.46 19.35 -13.52
C SER A 178 -5.41 19.16 -14.69
N LEU A 179 -5.11 18.24 -15.61
CA LEU A 179 -5.92 18.04 -16.80
C LEU A 179 -7.13 17.16 -16.52
N PRO A 180 -8.27 17.41 -17.20
CA PRO A 180 -9.41 16.51 -17.12
C PRO A 180 -9.06 15.15 -17.74
N PHE A 181 -9.68 14.08 -17.23
CA PHE A 181 -9.43 12.72 -17.70
C PHE A 181 -9.64 12.53 -19.21
N SER A 182 -10.51 13.33 -19.83
CA SER A 182 -10.72 13.34 -21.29
C SER A 182 -9.47 13.72 -22.09
N GLU A 183 -8.54 14.47 -21.49
CA GLU A 183 -7.27 14.86 -22.10
C GLU A 183 -6.15 13.85 -21.79
N LEU A 184 -6.28 13.10 -20.70
CA LEU A 184 -5.40 11.98 -20.33
C LEU A 184 -5.85 10.68 -21.01
N ASN A 185 -5.92 10.69 -22.35
CA ASN A 185 -6.60 9.66 -23.13
C ASN A 185 -5.73 8.45 -23.54
N HIS A 186 -4.45 8.39 -23.13
CA HIS A 186 -3.57 7.28 -23.48
C HIS A 186 -3.38 6.32 -22.30
N GLN A 187 -4.02 5.15 -22.38
CA GLN A 187 -4.07 4.17 -21.29
C GLN A 187 -2.68 3.72 -20.79
N ALA A 188 -1.75 3.40 -21.69
CA ALA A 188 -0.40 2.98 -21.27
C ALA A 188 0.38 4.11 -20.56
N ARG A 189 0.20 5.37 -20.98
CA ARG A 189 0.82 6.51 -20.29
C ARG A 189 0.19 6.74 -18.92
N LEU A 190 -1.12 6.52 -18.79
CA LEU A 190 -1.81 6.54 -17.50
C LEU A 190 -1.24 5.48 -16.55
N GLU A 191 -0.91 4.28 -17.05
CA GLU A 191 -0.27 3.22 -16.25
C GLU A 191 1.10 3.64 -15.75
N SER A 192 1.97 4.14 -16.62
CA SER A 192 3.28 4.68 -16.22
C SER A 192 3.16 5.85 -15.23
N SER A 193 2.18 6.74 -15.43
CA SER A 193 1.93 7.88 -14.54
C SER A 193 1.45 7.41 -13.17
N ARG A 194 0.52 6.47 -13.12
CA ARG A 194 0.00 5.89 -11.87
C ARG A 194 1.04 5.06 -11.11
N ALA A 195 2.02 4.49 -11.80
CA ALA A 195 3.14 3.81 -11.15
C ALA A 195 4.07 4.81 -10.45
N LEU A 196 4.26 6.00 -11.03
CA LEU A 196 5.09 7.08 -10.46
C LEU A 196 4.34 7.98 -9.48
N ASP A 197 3.01 7.99 -9.52
CA ASP A 197 2.13 8.72 -8.61
C ASP A 197 2.12 8.06 -7.21
N ALA A 198 2.51 8.83 -6.19
CA ALA A 198 2.46 8.35 -4.81
C ALA A 198 1.03 8.25 -4.25
N ALA A 199 0.02 8.69 -4.99
CA ALA A 199 -1.40 8.57 -4.67
C ALA A 199 -1.76 9.02 -3.24
N TYR A 200 -1.08 10.07 -2.76
CA TYR A 200 -1.37 10.65 -1.45
C TYR A 200 -2.75 11.29 -1.44
N LEU A 201 -3.52 10.97 -0.41
CA LEU A 201 -4.78 11.62 -0.10
C LEU A 201 -4.50 13.05 0.37
N GLY A 202 -5.28 14.01 -0.13
CA GLY A 202 -5.25 15.37 0.40
C GLY A 202 -5.56 15.37 1.90
N LYS A 203 -4.93 16.26 2.68
CA LYS A 203 -5.03 16.29 4.16
C LYS A 203 -6.47 16.30 4.69
N ASN A 204 -7.41 16.89 3.95
CA ASN A 204 -8.84 16.90 4.31
C ASN A 204 -9.56 15.56 4.10
N ASN A 205 -8.96 14.64 3.36
CA ASN A 205 -9.47 13.32 3.02
C ASN A 205 -8.74 12.21 3.78
N TRP A 206 -7.88 12.55 4.74
CA TRP A 206 -7.24 11.57 5.60
C TRP A 206 -8.26 10.84 6.47
N TYR A 207 -8.19 9.51 6.47
CA TYR A 207 -9.07 8.67 7.27
C TYR A 207 -8.39 8.31 8.59
N TRP A 208 -8.93 8.81 9.70
CA TRP A 208 -8.43 8.52 11.03
C TRP A 208 -9.09 7.26 11.58
N HIS A 209 -8.29 6.22 11.77
CA HIS A 209 -8.69 5.01 12.46
C HIS A 209 -8.30 5.17 13.93
N ARG A 210 -9.28 5.56 14.76
CA ARG A 210 -9.15 5.51 16.22
C ARG A 210 -9.84 4.28 16.73
N ALA A 211 -9.11 3.42 17.42
CA ALA A 211 -9.74 2.43 18.26
C ALA A 211 -10.53 3.14 19.37
N ILE A 212 -11.86 3.08 19.27
CA ILE A 212 -12.73 3.43 20.37
C ILE A 212 -12.46 2.38 21.46
N GLU A 213 -12.04 2.81 22.66
CA GLU A 213 -12.06 1.95 23.84
C GLU A 213 -13.46 1.36 23.97
N GLN A 214 -13.63 0.07 23.65
CA GLN A 214 -14.85 -0.61 23.99
C GLN A 214 -14.90 -0.68 25.51
N LYS A 215 -15.71 0.18 26.14
CA LYS A 215 -16.16 -0.06 27.51
C LYS A 215 -16.73 -1.48 27.53
N HIS A 216 -16.04 -2.40 28.19
CA HIS A 216 -16.53 -3.75 28.43
C HIS A 216 -17.91 -3.66 29.07
N THR A 217 -18.94 -3.81 28.24
CA THR A 217 -20.29 -4.07 28.69
C THR A 217 -20.40 -5.59 28.65
N PRO A 218 -20.75 -6.26 29.75
CA PRO A 218 -20.85 -7.72 29.76
C PRO A 218 -21.77 -8.19 28.63
N PRO A 219 -21.43 -9.27 27.91
CA PRO A 219 -22.25 -9.75 26.81
C PRO A 219 -23.65 -10.11 27.34
N GLU A 220 -24.69 -9.50 26.78
CA GLU A 220 -26.05 -9.98 26.95
C GLU A 220 -26.18 -11.40 26.37
N PRO A 221 -26.95 -12.29 27.00
CA PRO A 221 -27.08 -13.68 26.56
C PRO A 221 -27.64 -13.75 25.13
N PRO A 222 -27.19 -14.73 24.33
CA PRO A 222 -27.47 -14.77 22.91
C PRO A 222 -28.97 -15.02 22.64
N VAL A 223 -29.62 -14.06 21.99
CA VAL A 223 -30.93 -14.27 21.37
C VAL A 223 -30.71 -15.05 20.07
N GLN A 224 -31.13 -16.31 20.07
CA GLN A 224 -31.14 -17.17 18.88
C GLN A 224 -32.10 -16.59 17.83
N ASN A 225 -31.57 -15.94 16.81
CA ASN A 225 -32.29 -15.73 15.55
C ASN A 225 -31.48 -16.30 14.39
N LYS A 226 -31.85 -17.52 14.00
CA LYS A 226 -31.40 -18.18 12.78
C LYS A 226 -31.96 -17.46 11.56
N VAL A 227 -31.12 -16.70 10.85
CA VAL A 227 -31.18 -16.61 9.38
C VAL A 227 -29.75 -16.43 8.87
N ALA A 228 -29.07 -17.54 8.56
CA ALA A 228 -27.81 -17.50 7.83
C ALA A 228 -28.11 -17.04 6.40
N ARG A 229 -27.79 -15.77 6.09
CA ARG A 229 -27.71 -15.29 4.71
C ARG A 229 -26.35 -15.73 4.18
N GLU A 230 -26.34 -16.71 3.27
CA GLU A 230 -25.17 -17.07 2.47
C GLU A 230 -24.62 -15.81 1.77
N LYS A 231 -23.51 -15.26 2.27
CA LYS A 231 -22.70 -14.31 1.51
C LYS A 231 -21.81 -15.12 0.58
N LYS A 232 -22.23 -15.26 -0.68
CA LYS A 232 -21.38 -15.82 -1.73
C LYS A 232 -20.11 -14.98 -1.86
N GLN A 233 -18.96 -15.63 -1.67
CA GLN A 233 -17.62 -15.07 -1.85
C GLN A 233 -17.41 -14.66 -3.32
N TRP A 234 -17.04 -13.40 -3.55
CA TRP A 234 -16.95 -12.81 -4.89
C TRP A 234 -15.70 -13.24 -5.69
N TRP A 235 -14.73 -13.86 -5.04
CA TRP A 235 -13.47 -14.33 -5.63
C TRP A 235 -13.52 -15.75 -6.22
N ARG A 236 -14.66 -16.45 -6.13
CA ARG A 236 -14.85 -17.79 -6.75
C ARG A 236 -15.38 -17.73 -8.20
N LEU A 237 -15.02 -16.72 -8.99
CA LEU A 237 -15.49 -16.58 -10.37
C LEU A 237 -14.39 -16.49 -11.44
N TRP A 238 -13.13 -16.77 -11.10
CA TRP A 238 -12.04 -16.91 -12.06
C TRP A 238 -11.15 -18.09 -11.68
#